data_AF-A0A6M0LPF5-F1
#
_entry.id   AF-A0A6M0LPF5-F1
#
_cell.length_a   1.000
_cell.length_b   1.000
_cell.length_c   1.000
_cell.angle_alpha   90.00
_cell.angle_beta   90.00
_cell.angle_gamma   90.00
#
_symmetry.space_group_name_H-M   'P 1'
#
loop_
_entity.id
_entity.type
_entity.pdbx_description
1 polymer ?
#
loop_
_entity_poly.entity_id
_entity_poly.type
_entity_poly.pdbx_seq_one_letter_code
_entity_poly.pdbx_strand_id
1 'polypeptide(L)'
;MPHDASFDQEAELRTLNDQMKRRIEERSQLAEEGIDPYPYGFDVTAYSKNIIEGYKDDNPETVSVAGRIMTIRKMGKASFFHILDREGKIQVYIKRDDVGQEAYRVFKLLDIGDIVGIKGYTFRTKTGEISVHAEEFRLLSKSLRPIPVAKEKEVDGQKVTYDAFSDKE
;
A
#
# COMPACT_ATOMS: atom_id res chain seq x y z
N MET A 1 30.54 -20.57 -9.80
CA MET A 1 30.26 -21.39 -8.59
C MET A 1 28.80 -21.81 -8.68
N PRO A 2 28.45 -23.08 -8.41
CA PRO A 2 27.06 -23.50 -8.44
C PRO A 2 26.29 -22.76 -7.33
N HIS A 3 25.18 -22.13 -7.73
CA HIS A 3 24.26 -21.43 -6.83
C HIS A 3 23.57 -22.52 -5.97
N ASP A 4 23.86 -22.56 -4.67
CA ASP A 4 23.26 -23.56 -3.77
C ASP A 4 21.85 -23.12 -3.37
N ALA A 5 20.87 -23.62 -4.13
CA ALA A 5 19.46 -23.30 -3.95
C ALA A 5 18.91 -23.64 -2.55
N SER A 6 19.58 -24.52 -1.78
CA SER A 6 19.16 -24.88 -0.43
C SER A 6 19.47 -23.79 0.60
N PHE A 7 20.63 -23.13 0.45
CA PHE A 7 21.05 -22.02 1.30
C PHE A 7 20.19 -20.77 1.08
N ASP A 8 19.81 -20.51 -0.18
CA ASP A 8 18.92 -19.41 -0.53
C ASP A 8 17.52 -19.57 0.09
N GLN A 9 17.02 -20.80 0.12
CA GLN A 9 15.69 -21.12 0.62
C GLN A 9 15.59 -20.97 2.15
N GLU A 10 16.62 -21.36 2.91
CA GLU A 10 16.67 -21.16 4.36
C GLU A 10 16.79 -19.68 4.74
N ALA A 11 17.61 -18.91 4.02
CA ALA A 11 17.76 -17.47 4.23
C ALA A 11 16.46 -16.71 3.92
N GLU A 12 15.73 -17.11 2.86
CA GLU A 12 14.43 -16.56 2.48
C GLU A 12 13.36 -16.83 3.56
N LEU A 13 13.28 -18.08 4.05
CA LEU A 13 12.37 -18.46 5.14
C LEU A 13 12.64 -17.70 6.44
N ARG A 14 13.92 -17.52 6.79
CA ARG A 14 14.32 -16.72 7.96
C ARG A 14 13.87 -15.27 7.81
N THR A 15 14.13 -14.67 6.66
CA THR A 15 13.73 -13.27 6.35
C THR A 15 12.22 -13.10 6.41
N LEU A 16 11.46 -14.04 5.84
CA LEU A 16 10.00 -14.05 5.88
C LEU A 16 9.49 -14.12 7.33
N ASN A 17 10.07 -15.00 8.15
CA ASN A 17 9.72 -15.13 9.56
C ASN A 17 9.99 -13.84 10.34
N ASP A 18 11.11 -13.17 10.09
CA ASP A 18 11.45 -11.92 10.77
C ASP A 18 10.48 -10.78 10.37
N GLN A 19 10.09 -10.71 9.09
CA GLN A 19 9.05 -9.77 8.64
C GLN A 19 7.68 -10.06 9.27
N MET A 20 7.31 -11.33 9.38
CA MET A 20 6.05 -11.73 10.01
C MET A 20 6.02 -11.38 11.49
N LYS A 21 7.12 -11.62 12.23
CA LYS A 21 7.24 -11.23 13.64
C LYS A 21 7.05 -9.73 13.83
N ARG A 22 7.76 -8.90 13.06
CA ARG A 22 7.60 -7.43 13.10
C ARG A 22 6.14 -7.01 12.85
N ARG A 23 5.49 -7.58 11.83
CA ARG A 23 4.09 -7.25 11.51
C ARG A 23 3.11 -7.66 12.61
N ILE A 24 3.38 -8.78 13.31
CA ILE A 24 2.60 -9.22 14.47
C ILE A 24 2.78 -8.24 15.64
N GLU A 25 4.01 -7.82 15.92
CA GLU A 25 4.35 -6.84 16.96
C GLU A 25 3.66 -5.50 16.68
N GLU A 26 3.76 -4.97 15.45
CA GLU A 26 3.08 -3.72 15.05
C GLU A 26 1.56 -3.81 15.19
N ARG A 27 0.96 -4.95 14.81
CA ARG A 27 -0.48 -5.17 15.00
C ARG A 27 -0.85 -5.15 16.49
N SER A 28 -0.04 -5.76 17.34
CA SER A 28 -0.27 -5.75 18.79
C SER A 28 -0.13 -4.35 19.37
N GLN A 29 0.89 -3.59 18.93
CA GLN A 29 1.07 -2.19 19.31
C GLN A 29 -0.17 -1.34 18.94
N LEU A 30 -0.69 -1.49 17.72
CA LEU A 30 -1.90 -0.78 17.30
C LEU A 30 -3.09 -1.08 18.22
N ALA A 31 -3.27 -2.36 18.59
CA ALA A 31 -4.34 -2.77 19.49
C ALA A 31 -4.18 -2.20 20.92
N GLU A 32 -2.95 -2.16 21.45
CA GLU A 32 -2.64 -1.56 22.75
C GLU A 32 -2.91 -0.05 22.77
N GLU A 33 -2.73 0.61 21.63
CA GLU A 33 -3.02 2.03 21.43
C GLU A 33 -4.51 2.30 21.14
N GLY A 34 -5.37 1.26 21.19
CA GLY A 34 -6.81 1.37 20.98
C GLY A 34 -7.22 1.51 19.51
N ILE A 35 -6.31 1.26 18.57
CA ILE A 35 -6.59 1.28 17.13
C ILE A 35 -6.94 -0.12 16.68
N ASP A 36 -8.19 -0.32 16.26
CA ASP A 36 -8.64 -1.59 15.70
C ASP A 36 -7.95 -1.86 14.34
N PRO A 37 -7.13 -2.93 14.22
CA PRO A 37 -6.47 -3.27 12.96
C PRO A 37 -7.41 -3.90 11.93
N TYR A 38 -8.66 -4.24 12.31
CA TYR A 38 -9.65 -4.92 11.47
C TYR A 38 -11.07 -4.36 11.66
N PRO A 39 -11.31 -3.06 11.38
CA PRO A 39 -12.63 -2.46 11.52
C PRO A 39 -13.66 -3.09 10.57
N TYR A 40 -14.93 -3.06 11.00
CA TYR A 40 -16.04 -3.71 10.31
C TYR A 40 -16.36 -3.15 8.90
N GLY A 41 -16.09 -1.87 8.64
CA GLY A 41 -16.44 -1.25 7.37
C GLY A 41 -15.86 0.15 7.14
N PHE A 42 -15.93 0.57 5.88
CA PHE A 42 -15.51 1.88 5.40
C PHE A 42 -16.33 2.23 4.15
N ASP A 43 -16.96 3.41 4.14
CA ASP A 43 -17.81 3.85 3.04
C ASP A 43 -16.95 4.37 1.89
N VAL A 44 -16.95 3.65 0.77
CA VAL A 44 -16.23 4.01 -0.47
C VAL A 44 -17.18 4.72 -1.42
N THR A 45 -16.77 5.87 -1.96
CA THR A 45 -17.58 6.65 -2.91
C THR A 45 -17.08 6.54 -4.35
N ALA A 46 -15.81 6.20 -4.54
CA ALA A 46 -15.20 6.13 -5.86
C ALA A 46 -14.10 5.06 -5.93
N TYR A 47 -13.80 4.62 -7.15
CA TYR A 47 -12.72 3.68 -7.46
C TYR A 47 -11.69 4.36 -8.36
N SER A 48 -10.47 3.84 -8.36
CA SER A 48 -9.30 4.42 -9.02
C SER A 48 -9.56 4.76 -10.48
N LYS A 49 -10.21 3.85 -11.22
CA LYS A 49 -10.47 4.01 -12.65
C LYS A 49 -11.40 5.20 -12.90
N ASN A 50 -12.52 5.26 -12.18
CA ASN A 50 -13.50 6.34 -12.32
C ASN A 50 -12.88 7.71 -11.97
N ILE A 51 -12.03 7.76 -10.94
CA ILE A 51 -11.32 8.99 -10.57
C ILE A 51 -10.38 9.42 -11.70
N ILE A 52 -9.57 8.50 -12.23
CA ILE A 52 -8.57 8.82 -13.26
C ILE A 52 -9.23 9.25 -14.57
N GLU A 53 -10.27 8.53 -15.02
CA GLU A 53 -10.96 8.81 -16.28
C GLU A 53 -11.86 10.06 -16.19
N GLY A 54 -12.42 10.34 -15.00
CA GLY A 54 -13.33 11.46 -14.75
C GLY A 54 -12.66 12.76 -14.33
N TYR A 55 -11.37 12.74 -13.99
CA TYR A 55 -10.68 13.89 -13.39
C TYR A 55 -10.63 15.11 -14.32
N LYS A 56 -10.89 16.28 -13.75
CA LYS A 56 -10.75 17.58 -14.40
C LYS A 56 -9.98 18.53 -13.49
N ASP A 57 -8.97 19.22 -14.04
CA ASP A 57 -8.08 20.08 -13.24
C ASP A 57 -8.79 21.26 -12.57
N ASP A 58 -9.92 21.71 -13.13
CA ASP A 58 -10.74 22.80 -12.62
C ASP A 58 -11.83 22.35 -11.63
N ASN A 59 -11.98 21.05 -11.40
CA ASN A 59 -13.02 20.50 -10.52
C ASN A 59 -12.48 19.36 -9.62
N PRO A 60 -11.70 19.68 -8.59
CA PRO A 60 -11.33 18.71 -7.55
C PRO A 60 -12.57 18.10 -6.90
N GLU A 61 -12.62 16.78 -6.82
CA GLU A 61 -13.74 16.04 -6.25
C GLU A 61 -13.38 15.46 -4.89
N THR A 62 -14.26 15.59 -3.91
CA THR A 62 -14.13 14.89 -2.63
C THR A 62 -14.49 13.42 -2.81
N VAL A 63 -13.55 12.53 -2.50
CA VAL A 63 -13.68 11.09 -2.69
C VAL A 63 -13.29 10.32 -1.43
N SER A 64 -13.91 9.16 -1.27
CA SER A 64 -13.54 8.14 -0.30
C SER A 64 -13.13 6.88 -1.05
N VAL A 65 -11.87 6.47 -0.91
CA VAL A 65 -11.28 5.33 -1.61
C VAL A 65 -10.70 4.34 -0.61
N ALA A 66 -10.71 3.05 -0.95
CA ALA A 66 -10.07 2.03 -0.15
C ALA A 66 -9.34 1.02 -1.02
N GLY A 67 -8.20 0.53 -0.56
CA GLY A 67 -7.40 -0.43 -1.32
C GLY A 67 -6.16 -0.91 -0.58
N ARG A 68 -5.48 -1.87 -1.19
CA ARG A 68 -4.25 -2.46 -0.67
C ARG A 68 -3.05 -1.58 -1.01
N ILE A 69 -2.23 -1.25 -0.03
CA ILE A 69 -0.98 -0.53 -0.27
C ILE A 69 -0.03 -1.40 -1.11
N MET A 70 0.38 -0.88 -2.27
CA MET A 70 1.30 -1.55 -3.18
C MET A 70 2.70 -0.94 -3.17
N THR A 71 2.82 0.36 -2.91
CA THR A 71 4.11 1.06 -2.82
C THR A 71 4.01 2.16 -1.78
N ILE A 72 5.11 2.46 -1.08
CA ILE A 72 5.21 3.58 -0.14
C ILE A 72 6.52 4.32 -0.39
N ARG A 73 6.46 5.65 -0.47
CA ARG A 73 7.60 6.57 -0.53
C ARG A 73 7.48 7.59 0.60
N LYS A 74 8.27 7.41 1.66
CA LYS A 74 8.25 8.30 2.85
C LYS A 74 9.14 9.53 2.61
N MET A 75 8.63 10.71 2.92
CA MET A 75 9.29 12.01 2.74
C MET A 75 9.18 12.86 4.03
N GLY A 76 9.65 12.30 5.15
CA GLY A 76 9.60 12.96 6.47
C GLY A 76 8.17 13.08 7.02
N LYS A 77 7.57 14.26 6.87
CA LYS A 77 6.20 14.60 7.33
C LYS A 77 5.11 14.39 6.26
N ALA A 78 5.51 14.06 5.04
CA ALA A 78 4.61 13.65 3.97
C ALA A 78 5.05 12.31 3.39
N SER A 79 4.15 11.63 2.69
CA SER A 79 4.44 10.41 1.94
C SER A 79 3.55 10.32 0.71
N PHE A 80 4.07 9.67 -0.34
CA PHE A 80 3.27 9.21 -1.46
C PHE A 80 3.20 7.69 -1.43
N PHE A 81 2.04 7.13 -1.69
CA PHE A 81 1.85 5.69 -1.77
C PHE A 81 0.78 5.37 -2.80
N HIS A 82 0.73 4.11 -3.24
CA HIS A 82 -0.33 3.68 -4.14
C HIS A 82 -1.18 2.63 -3.46
N ILE A 83 -2.48 2.75 -3.63
CA ILE A 83 -3.43 1.71 -3.28
C ILE A 83 -3.93 1.02 -4.55
N LEU A 84 -4.11 -0.30 -4.47
CA LEU A 84 -4.77 -1.12 -5.47
C LEU A 84 -6.16 -1.45 -4.95
N ASP A 85 -7.19 -0.99 -5.66
CA ASP A 85 -8.57 -1.38 -5.46
C ASP A 85 -9.00 -2.42 -6.52
N ARG A 86 -10.30 -2.65 -6.66
CA ARG A 86 -10.84 -3.65 -7.59
C ARG A 86 -10.76 -3.24 -9.07
N GLU A 87 -10.64 -1.94 -9.37
CA GLU A 87 -10.66 -1.38 -10.73
C GLU A 87 -9.27 -0.91 -11.18
N GLY A 88 -8.34 -0.74 -10.25
CA GLY A 88 -6.96 -0.44 -10.59
C GLY A 88 -6.18 0.18 -9.43
N LYS A 89 -5.18 0.99 -9.79
CA LYS A 89 -4.27 1.63 -8.85
C LYS A 89 -4.47 3.13 -8.86
N ILE A 90 -4.43 3.76 -7.69
CA ILE A 90 -4.42 5.21 -7.55
C ILE A 90 -3.36 5.65 -6.55
N GLN A 91 -2.73 6.79 -6.85
CA GLN A 91 -1.76 7.43 -5.97
C GLN A 91 -2.49 8.21 -4.85
N VAL A 92 -1.91 8.16 -3.66
CA VAL A 92 -2.37 8.91 -2.50
C VAL A 92 -1.19 9.72 -1.95
N TYR A 93 -1.47 10.99 -1.71
CA TYR A 93 -0.60 11.89 -0.96
C TYR A 93 -1.14 12.02 0.46
N ILE A 94 -0.29 11.75 1.46
CA ILE A 94 -0.64 11.90 2.87
C ILE A 94 0.40 12.78 3.56
N LYS A 95 -0.08 13.76 4.32
CA LYS A 95 0.76 14.67 5.09
C LYS A 95 0.24 14.79 6.51
N ARG A 96 1.17 14.72 7.47
CA ARG A 96 0.88 14.75 8.91
C ARG A 96 0.05 15.96 9.34
N ASP A 97 0.32 17.12 8.74
CA ASP A 97 -0.35 18.35 9.15
C ASP A 97 -1.83 18.37 8.71
N ASP A 98 -2.21 17.52 7.76
CA ASP A 98 -3.57 17.45 7.21
C ASP A 98 -4.39 16.34 7.89
N VAL A 99 -3.83 15.12 8.02
CA VAL A 99 -4.51 13.98 8.67
C VAL A 99 -4.35 13.94 10.20
N GLY A 100 -3.49 14.80 10.75
CA GLY A 100 -3.14 14.80 12.17
C GLY A 100 -1.97 13.88 12.54
N GLN A 101 -1.38 14.16 13.71
CA GLN A 101 -0.19 13.45 14.18
C GLN A 101 -0.44 11.96 14.42
N GLU A 102 -1.60 11.61 14.98
CA GLU A 102 -1.92 10.24 15.36
C GLU A 102 -2.16 9.36 14.14
N ALA A 103 -3.03 9.78 13.21
CA ALA A 103 -3.27 9.05 11.97
C ALA A 103 -1.98 8.87 11.15
N TYR A 104 -1.12 9.88 11.10
CA TYR A 104 0.16 9.78 10.41
C TYR A 104 1.18 8.86 11.12
N ARG A 105 1.12 8.77 12.45
CA ARG A 105 1.91 7.82 13.23
C ARG A 105 1.48 6.39 12.91
N VAL A 106 0.18 6.12 12.87
CA VAL A 106 -0.38 4.82 12.42
C VAL A 106 0.06 4.49 11.00
N PHE A 107 -0.08 5.44 10.06
CA PHE A 107 0.38 5.26 8.68
C PHE A 107 1.86 4.86 8.60
N LYS A 108 2.73 5.40 9.48
CA LYS A 108 4.15 5.06 9.49
C LYS A 108 4.45 3.61 9.88
N LEU A 109 3.56 2.96 10.63
CA LEU A 109 3.62 1.54 11.01
C LEU A 109 3.09 0.62 9.90
N LEU A 110 2.52 1.17 8.83
CA LEU A 110 1.98 0.36 7.75
C LEU A 110 3.04 -0.06 6.73
N ASP A 111 2.74 -1.18 6.09
CA ASP A 111 3.55 -1.83 5.09
C ASP A 111 2.78 -2.06 3.79
N ILE A 112 3.52 -2.39 2.73
CA ILE A 112 2.97 -2.99 1.53
C ILE A 112 2.16 -4.24 1.90
N GLY A 113 0.93 -4.34 1.39
CA GLY A 113 -0.01 -5.40 1.70
C GLY A 113 -1.12 -4.98 2.67
N ASP A 114 -0.94 -3.93 3.46
CA ASP A 114 -1.99 -3.44 4.36
C ASP A 114 -3.14 -2.80 3.56
N ILE A 115 -4.38 -2.91 4.04
CA ILE A 115 -5.56 -2.31 3.42
C ILE A 115 -5.91 -1.04 4.19
N VAL A 116 -6.12 0.05 3.47
CA VAL A 116 -6.40 1.37 4.05
C VAL A 116 -7.59 2.02 3.35
N GLY A 117 -8.27 2.90 4.09
CA GLY A 117 -9.31 3.79 3.62
C GLY A 117 -8.84 5.24 3.72
N ILE A 118 -9.13 6.02 2.69
CA ILE A 118 -8.69 7.41 2.54
C ILE A 118 -9.90 8.24 2.18
N LYS A 119 -10.09 9.38 2.86
CA LYS A 119 -10.97 10.45 2.37
C LYS A 119 -10.17 11.70 2.13
N GLY A 120 -10.58 12.44 1.12
CA GLY A 120 -10.01 13.74 0.80
C GLY A 120 -10.40 14.12 -0.61
N TYR A 121 -9.51 14.76 -1.37
CA TYR A 121 -9.86 15.32 -2.68
C TYR A 121 -8.90 14.91 -3.80
N THR A 122 -9.42 14.86 -5.01
CA THR A 122 -8.63 14.55 -6.21
C THR A 122 -7.77 15.74 -6.62
N PHE A 123 -6.55 15.49 -7.07
CA PHE A 123 -5.67 16.52 -7.60
C PHE A 123 -4.63 15.92 -8.55
N ARG A 124 -4.03 16.77 -9.38
CA ARG A 124 -2.88 16.40 -10.22
C ARG A 124 -1.59 16.83 -9.56
N THR A 125 -0.66 15.89 -9.40
CA THR A 125 0.69 16.20 -8.92
C THR A 125 1.51 16.97 -9.96
N LYS A 126 2.64 17.55 -9.53
CA LYS A 126 3.57 18.24 -10.45
C LYS A 126 4.13 17.35 -11.56
N THR A 127 4.20 16.04 -11.33
CA THR A 127 4.62 15.04 -12.32
C THR A 127 3.49 14.62 -13.26
N GLY A 128 2.29 15.18 -13.10
CA GLY A 128 1.15 14.95 -13.97
C GLY A 128 0.25 13.77 -13.56
N GLU A 129 0.57 13.09 -12.46
CA GLU A 129 -0.17 11.92 -11.98
C GLU A 129 -1.39 12.33 -11.13
N ILE A 130 -2.56 11.80 -11.47
CA ILE A 130 -3.81 12.01 -10.74
C ILE A 130 -3.74 11.25 -9.41
N SER A 131 -4.04 11.94 -8.32
CA SER A 131 -3.83 11.48 -6.96
C SER A 131 -4.99 11.91 -6.05
N VAL A 132 -5.10 11.25 -4.90
CA VAL A 132 -5.98 11.69 -3.80
C VAL A 132 -5.11 12.33 -2.72
N HIS A 133 -5.41 13.57 -2.34
CA HIS A 133 -4.84 14.24 -1.18
C HIS A 133 -5.63 13.80 0.05
N ALA A 134 -4.99 13.12 0.99
CA ALA A 134 -5.66 12.56 2.16
C ALA A 134 -5.90 13.62 3.24
N GLU A 135 -7.16 13.74 3.66
CA GLU A 135 -7.62 14.54 4.81
C GLU A 135 -8.00 13.62 5.98
N GLU A 136 -8.56 12.44 5.68
CA GLU A 136 -8.76 11.36 6.64
C GLU A 136 -8.03 10.10 6.18
N PHE A 137 -7.49 9.37 7.16
CA PHE A 137 -6.80 8.11 6.94
C PHE A 137 -7.27 7.08 7.97
N ARG A 138 -7.54 5.85 7.50
CA ARG A 138 -7.94 4.73 8.35
C ARG A 138 -7.25 3.44 7.92
N LEU A 139 -6.70 2.71 8.89
CA LEU A 139 -6.30 1.31 8.71
C LEU A 139 -7.56 0.43 8.65
N LEU A 140 -7.68 -0.43 7.63
CA LEU A 140 -8.80 -1.36 7.47
C LEU A 140 -8.40 -2.82 7.65
N SER A 141 -7.15 -3.16 7.33
CA SER A 141 -6.62 -4.51 7.58
C SER A 141 -5.10 -4.48 7.64
N LYS A 142 -4.53 -4.90 8.77
CA LYS A 142 -3.08 -5.14 8.90
C LYS A 142 -2.73 -6.50 8.31
N SER A 143 -1.86 -6.53 7.29
CA SER A 143 -1.38 -7.76 6.68
C SER A 143 -0.22 -8.32 7.49
N LEU A 144 -0.35 -9.58 7.93
CA LEU A 144 0.68 -10.28 8.69
C LEU A 144 1.72 -10.97 7.80
N ARG A 145 1.37 -11.20 6.53
CA ARG A 145 2.26 -11.80 5.54
C ARG A 145 2.64 -10.74 4.50
N PRO A 146 3.90 -10.71 4.06
CA PRO A 146 4.31 -9.86 2.94
C PRO A 146 3.66 -10.34 1.65
N ILE A 147 3.47 -9.42 0.70
CA ILE A 147 3.09 -9.77 -0.67
C ILE A 147 4.25 -10.54 -1.30
N PRO A 148 3.99 -11.61 -2.09
CA PRO A 148 5.01 -12.26 -2.89
C PRO A 148 5.74 -11.25 -3.79
N VAL A 149 7.06 -11.25 -3.76
CA VAL A 149 7.86 -10.43 -4.68
C VAL A 149 8.01 -11.22 -5.98
N ALA A 150 7.68 -10.60 -7.11
CA ALA A 150 7.93 -11.20 -8.42
C ALA A 150 9.43 -11.46 -8.59
N LYS A 151 9.79 -12.67 -9.04
CA LYS A 151 11.19 -13.05 -9.23
C LYS A 151 11.60 -12.68 -10.65
N GLU A 152 12.53 -11.74 -10.82
CA GLU A 152 13.25 -11.57 -12.09
C GLU A 152 14.32 -12.64 -12.16
N LYS A 153 14.23 -13.56 -13.14
CA LYS A 153 15.34 -14.47 -13.48
C LYS A 153 15.82 -14.15 -14.88
N GLU A 154 17.14 -14.11 -15.04
CA GLU A 154 17.77 -14.04 -16.35
C GLU A 154 17.86 -15.47 -16.91
N VAL A 155 17.12 -15.72 -17.99
CA VAL A 155 17.19 -16.98 -18.75
C VAL A 155 17.69 -16.60 -20.15
N ASP A 156 18.83 -17.17 -20.54
CA ASP A 156 19.46 -16.93 -21.85
C ASP A 156 19.69 -15.44 -22.21
N GLY A 157 20.08 -14.62 -21.22
CA GLY A 157 20.34 -13.19 -21.41
C GLY A 157 19.07 -12.32 -21.50
N GLN A 158 17.89 -12.90 -21.27
CA GLN A 158 16.62 -12.17 -21.20
C GLN A 158 16.09 -12.16 -19.77
N LYS A 159 15.68 -10.98 -19.30
CA LYS A 159 15.00 -10.83 -18.00
C LYS A 159 13.57 -11.34 -18.11
N VAL A 160 13.28 -12.48 -17.48
CA VAL A 160 11.93 -13.02 -17.36
C VAL A 160 11.40 -12.70 -15.96
N THR A 161 10.28 -11.98 -15.88
CA THR A 161 9.59 -11.70 -14.63
C THR A 161 8.57 -12.81 -14.37
N TYR A 162 8.79 -13.59 -13.31
CA TYR A 162 7.84 -14.60 -12.84
C TYR A 162 6.95 -13.96 -11.78
N ASP A 163 5.73 -13.57 -12.18
CA ASP A 163 4.66 -13.18 -11.25
C ASP A 163 3.94 -14.45 -10.78
N ALA A 164 3.74 -14.60 -9.47
CA ALA A 164 3.06 -15.75 -8.88
C ALA A 164 1.55 -15.80 -9.22
N PHE A 165 1.01 -14.79 -9.92
CA PHE A 165 -0.39 -14.67 -10.29
C PHE A 165 -0.64 -14.45 -11.80
N SER A 166 0.38 -14.59 -12.66
CA SER A 166 0.20 -14.42 -14.12
C SER A 166 -0.52 -15.57 -14.80
N ASP A 167 -0.78 -16.67 -14.10
CA ASP A 167 -1.73 -17.70 -14.57
C ASP A 167 -3.10 -17.49 -13.92
N LYS A 168 -3.92 -16.68 -14.60
CA LYS A 168 -5.39 -16.81 -14.55
C LYS A 168 -5.92 -16.81 -15.97
N GLU A 169 -6.28 -18.00 -16.42
CA GLU A 169 -7.28 -18.24 -17.46
C GLU A 169 -8.61 -17.54 -17.11
#